data_AF-A0AAI8RC30-F1
#
_entry.id   AF-A0AAI8RC30-F1
#
_cell.length_a   1.000
_cell.length_b   1.000
_cell.length_c   1.000
_cell.angle_alpha   90.00
_cell.angle_beta   90.00
_cell.angle_gamma   90.00
#
_symmetry.space_group_name_H-M   'P 1'
#
loop_
_entity.id
_entity.type
_entity.pdbx_description
1 polymer ?
#
loop_
_entity_poly.entity_id
_entity_poly.type
_entity_poly.pdbx_seq_one_letter_code
_entity_poly.pdbx_strand_id
1 'polypeptide(L)'
;MSKLYSNHSYLSKVYKHNTLPILITEEFDFFRCVEFNSSFYGKTVSELFHGNLRNSNISNRYSHLFPNQKLSYWSDCSDTSRKEIKKHGSNNNILTFWAYDDLTSSFPTLENKEPLIIVDGIQFGFEYILEKCDKNIPLSDEDIVLIDQINNEKPDCIAYKSMVTGTTNFLFFEKGFKKLAIREVTLRMGELKGNNKNSIICAGTSDYLPNLKNYGQYFSPIARIKMNEKYLDSSEYRSRLEIKEYSFDSFKT
;
A
#
# COMPACT_ATOMS: atom_id res chain seq x y z
N MET A 1 32.52 11.19 -2.54
CA MET A 1 32.12 9.83 -2.97
C MET A 1 30.83 9.48 -2.25
N SER A 2 29.67 9.67 -2.88
CA SER A 2 28.38 9.35 -2.26
C SER A 2 28.32 7.85 -2.10
N LYS A 3 28.16 7.41 -0.85
CA LYS A 3 28.05 6.02 -0.46
C LYS A 3 26.69 5.54 -1.02
N LEU A 4 26.71 5.01 -2.24
CA LEU A 4 25.58 4.33 -2.87
C LEU A 4 25.29 3.10 -2.00
N TYR A 5 24.31 3.23 -1.12
CA TYR A 5 23.88 2.14 -0.26
C TYR A 5 22.80 1.29 -0.96
N SER A 6 22.68 0.07 -0.48
CA SER A 6 22.12 -1.12 -1.11
C SER A 6 20.73 -0.95 -1.71
N ASN A 7 20.61 -1.20 -3.01
CA ASN A 7 19.33 -1.47 -3.67
C ASN A 7 18.85 -2.88 -3.24
N HIS A 8 17.64 -2.99 -2.70
CA HIS A 8 17.05 -4.26 -2.26
C HIS A 8 16.37 -5.04 -3.39
N SER A 9 16.26 -4.46 -4.59
CA SER A 9 15.80 -5.14 -5.79
C SER A 9 16.95 -5.32 -6.78
N TYR A 10 17.53 -6.52 -6.79
CA TYR A 10 18.68 -6.88 -7.62
C TYR A 10 18.44 -6.70 -9.14
N LEU A 11 17.19 -6.54 -9.58
CA LEU A 11 16.79 -6.42 -10.98
C LEU A 11 16.19 -5.05 -11.36
N SER A 12 15.78 -4.22 -10.39
CA SER A 12 15.14 -2.93 -10.70
C SER A 12 16.14 -1.91 -11.25
N LYS A 13 15.74 -1.22 -12.34
CA LYS A 13 16.48 -0.08 -12.87
C LYS A 13 16.30 1.14 -11.95
N VAL A 14 17.41 1.60 -11.37
CA VAL A 14 17.46 2.89 -10.68
C VAL A 14 17.69 3.97 -11.73
N TYR A 15 16.71 4.84 -11.93
CA TYR A 15 16.85 6.02 -12.76
C TYR A 15 17.23 7.18 -11.85
N LYS A 16 18.41 7.75 -12.08
CA LYS A 16 18.83 8.94 -11.35
C LYS A 16 18.26 10.17 -12.06
N HIS A 17 17.28 10.83 -11.45
CA HIS A 17 16.93 12.19 -11.87
C HIS A 17 18.07 13.15 -11.46
N ASN A 18 18.09 14.37 -12.00
CA ASN A 18 19.15 15.33 -11.71
C ASN A 18 19.28 15.65 -10.20
N THR A 19 18.22 15.42 -9.41
CA THR A 19 18.15 15.74 -7.98
C THR A 19 17.74 14.58 -7.08
N LEU A 20 16.79 13.73 -7.49
CA LEU A 20 16.27 12.65 -6.65
C LEU A 20 16.60 11.24 -7.21
N PRO A 21 16.90 10.26 -6.33
CA PRO A 21 16.97 8.87 -6.72
C PRO A 21 15.56 8.32 -6.96
N ILE A 22 15.31 7.85 -8.18
CA ILE A 22 14.02 7.28 -8.58
C ILE A 22 14.20 5.80 -8.90
N LEU A 23 13.33 4.97 -8.32
CA LEU A 23 13.20 3.56 -8.65
C LEU A 23 11.97 3.39 -9.53
N ILE A 24 12.13 2.68 -10.64
CA ILE A 24 11.00 2.18 -11.42
C ILE A 24 10.92 0.69 -11.13
N THR A 25 9.77 0.26 -10.63
CA THR A 25 9.67 -1.07 -10.02
C THR A 25 9.43 -2.19 -11.01
N GLU A 26 9.78 -3.40 -10.57
CA GLU A 26 9.22 -4.67 -11.04
C GLU A 26 8.32 -5.24 -9.91
N GLU A 27 8.14 -6.56 -9.74
CA GLU A 27 7.25 -7.14 -8.70
C GLU A 27 7.61 -6.67 -7.27
N PHE A 28 6.67 -6.01 -6.59
CA PHE A 28 6.78 -5.64 -5.17
C PHE A 28 5.49 -5.95 -4.40
N ASP A 29 5.68 -6.41 -3.17
CA ASP A 29 4.61 -6.59 -2.20
C ASP A 29 4.60 -5.43 -1.19
N PHE A 30 3.40 -4.97 -0.87
CA PHE A 30 3.13 -3.90 0.08
C PHE A 30 2.18 -4.40 1.16
N PHE A 31 2.54 -4.15 2.42
CA PHE A 31 1.77 -4.60 3.57
C PHE A 31 1.26 -3.43 4.38
N ARG A 32 -0.01 -3.50 4.79
CA ARG A 32 -0.61 -2.54 5.72
C ARG A 32 -1.40 -3.26 6.79
N CYS A 33 -1.08 -3.00 8.05
CA CYS A 33 -1.88 -3.41 9.19
C CYS A 33 -2.71 -2.23 9.68
N VAL A 34 -3.93 -2.51 10.11
CA VAL A 34 -4.77 -1.58 10.86
C VAL A 34 -5.41 -2.30 12.04
N GLU A 35 -5.67 -1.57 13.11
CA GLU A 35 -6.49 -2.08 14.21
C GLU A 35 -7.90 -2.37 13.69
N PHE A 36 -8.38 -3.56 14.01
CA PHE A 36 -9.71 -3.97 13.60
C PHE A 36 -10.77 -3.29 14.47
N ASN A 37 -11.74 -2.66 13.82
CA ASN A 37 -12.93 -2.10 14.44
C ASN A 37 -14.16 -2.91 14.01
N SER A 38 -15.14 -3.11 14.89
CA SER A 38 -16.36 -3.86 14.57
C SER A 38 -17.17 -3.27 13.41
N SER A 39 -17.04 -1.96 13.14
CA SER A 39 -17.62 -1.30 11.95
C SER A 39 -17.02 -1.77 10.61
N PHE A 40 -15.93 -2.54 10.63
CA PHE A 40 -15.37 -3.17 9.44
C PHE A 40 -16.10 -4.45 9.06
N TYR A 41 -16.88 -5.05 9.98
CA TYR A 41 -17.74 -6.17 9.61
C TYR A 41 -18.77 -5.73 8.57
N GLY A 42 -19.02 -6.60 7.58
CA GLY A 42 -19.95 -6.31 6.49
C GLY A 42 -19.37 -5.46 5.35
N LYS A 43 -18.21 -4.82 5.55
CA LYS A 43 -17.51 -4.10 4.48
C LYS A 43 -16.72 -5.06 3.61
N THR A 44 -16.93 -4.97 2.31
CA THR A 44 -16.21 -5.77 1.31
C THR A 44 -14.72 -5.46 1.32
N VAL A 45 -13.90 -6.38 0.81
CA VAL A 45 -12.46 -6.16 0.64
C VAL A 45 -12.19 -4.93 -0.22
N SER A 46 -12.98 -4.68 -1.26
CA SER A 46 -12.89 -3.44 -2.06
C SER A 46 -13.10 -2.20 -1.19
N GLU A 47 -14.18 -2.13 -0.40
CA GLU A 47 -14.45 -0.97 0.46
C GLU A 47 -13.35 -0.75 1.51
N LEU A 48 -12.88 -1.83 2.13
CA LEU A 48 -11.81 -1.79 3.12
C LEU A 48 -10.48 -1.34 2.50
N PHE A 49 -10.17 -1.84 1.29
CA PHE A 49 -8.95 -1.46 0.59
C PHE A 49 -8.96 0.01 0.22
N HIS A 50 -10.01 0.51 -0.44
CA HIS A 50 -10.14 1.92 -0.78
C HIS A 50 -10.13 2.84 0.45
N GLY A 51 -10.63 2.37 1.60
CA GLY A 51 -10.55 3.08 2.88
C GLY A 51 -9.13 3.29 3.43
N ASN A 52 -8.10 2.65 2.85
CA ASN A 52 -6.71 2.90 3.22
C ASN A 52 -6.18 4.22 2.67
N LEU A 53 -6.78 4.77 1.61
CA LEU A 53 -6.41 6.06 1.06
C LEU A 53 -7.11 7.18 1.85
N ARG A 54 -6.34 7.99 2.58
CA ARG A 54 -6.87 8.98 3.52
C ARG A 54 -6.71 10.39 2.99
N ASN A 55 -7.78 11.19 3.08
CA ASN A 55 -7.72 12.62 2.79
C ASN A 55 -6.68 13.33 3.66
N SER A 56 -6.16 14.45 3.15
CA SER A 56 -5.39 15.39 3.95
C SER A 56 -6.30 16.06 4.97
N ASN A 57 -6.18 15.69 6.24
CA ASN A 57 -6.87 16.34 7.35
C ASN A 57 -5.95 16.35 8.58
N ILE A 58 -6.31 17.11 9.62
CA ILE A 58 -5.53 17.23 10.86
C ILE A 58 -5.22 15.86 11.51
N SER A 59 -6.03 14.82 11.25
CA SER A 59 -5.79 13.47 11.75
C SER A 59 -4.84 12.61 10.91
N ASN A 60 -4.47 13.03 9.70
CA ASN A 60 -3.54 12.34 8.83
C ASN A 60 -2.12 12.91 9.03
N ARG A 61 -1.27 12.10 9.68
CA ARG A 61 -0.02 12.53 10.31
C ARG A 61 0.92 13.34 9.40
N TYR A 62 1.06 12.94 8.14
CA TYR A 62 1.97 13.59 7.19
C TYR A 62 1.26 14.39 6.11
N SER A 63 -0.05 14.61 6.23
CA SER A 63 -0.80 15.36 5.23
C SER A 63 -0.42 16.83 5.11
N HIS A 64 0.21 17.41 6.14
CA HIS A 64 0.72 18.77 6.09
C HIS A 64 1.99 18.88 5.22
N LEU A 65 2.75 17.79 5.04
CA LEU A 65 3.89 17.74 4.13
C LEU A 65 3.44 17.78 2.66
N PHE A 66 2.26 17.24 2.39
CA PHE A 66 1.71 17.06 1.04
C PHE A 66 0.26 17.58 0.99
N PRO A 67 0.07 18.91 1.04
CA PRO A 67 -1.26 19.49 1.11
C PRO A 67 -2.09 19.12 -0.11
N ASN A 68 -3.39 18.91 0.10
CA ASN A 68 -4.38 18.53 -0.93
C ASN A 68 -4.16 17.15 -1.56
N GLN A 69 -3.27 16.32 -1.01
CA GLN A 69 -3.04 14.96 -1.48
C GLN A 69 -3.62 13.93 -0.51
N LYS A 70 -4.20 12.86 -1.05
CA LYS A 70 -4.56 11.69 -0.24
C LYS A 70 -3.35 10.78 -0.10
N LEU A 71 -3.13 10.26 1.10
CA LEU A 71 -1.96 9.47 1.44
C LEU A 71 -2.34 8.08 1.97
N SER A 72 -1.48 7.11 1.73
CA SER A 72 -1.58 5.76 2.30
C SER A 72 -0.22 5.23 2.72
N TYR A 73 -0.13 4.64 3.91
CA TYR A 73 1.13 4.16 4.49
C TYR A 73 1.21 2.63 4.43
N TRP A 74 2.34 2.13 3.94
CA TRP A 74 2.59 0.70 3.70
C TRP A 74 4.00 0.33 4.14
N SER A 75 4.27 -0.97 4.28
CA SER A 75 5.58 -1.54 4.63
C SER A 75 5.97 -2.60 3.61
N ASP A 76 7.26 -2.92 3.53
CA ASP A 76 7.79 -4.03 2.73
C ASP A 76 7.45 -5.42 3.30
N CYS A 77 7.06 -5.49 4.57
CA CYS A 77 6.66 -6.74 5.21
C CYS A 77 5.57 -6.55 6.27
N SER A 78 4.80 -7.61 6.49
CA SER A 78 3.69 -7.62 7.46
C SER A 78 4.13 -7.43 8.92
N ASP A 79 5.32 -7.91 9.30
CA ASP A 79 5.85 -7.76 10.66
C ASP A 79 6.14 -6.30 11.00
N THR A 80 6.81 -5.57 10.11
CA THR A 80 7.02 -4.12 10.26
C THR A 80 5.71 -3.38 10.37
N SER A 81 4.77 -3.64 9.45
CA SER A 81 3.46 -2.97 9.47
C SER A 81 2.68 -3.22 10.77
N ARG A 82 2.76 -4.44 11.31
CA ARG A 82 2.18 -4.78 12.61
C ARG A 82 2.89 -4.06 13.76
N LYS A 83 4.23 -3.99 13.77
CA LYS A 83 4.98 -3.28 14.81
C LYS A 83 4.69 -1.77 14.81
N GLU A 84 4.52 -1.15 13.63
CA GLU A 84 4.16 0.26 13.51
C GLU A 84 2.80 0.57 14.17
N ILE A 85 1.75 -0.23 13.92
CA ILE A 85 0.46 0.00 14.61
C ILE A 85 0.54 -0.27 16.12
N LYS A 86 1.37 -1.22 16.55
CA LYS A 86 1.59 -1.51 17.97
C LYS A 86 2.30 -0.37 18.70
N LYS A 87 3.26 0.31 18.06
CA LYS A 87 3.87 1.54 18.58
C LYS A 87 2.83 2.61 18.90
N HIS A 88 1.69 2.61 18.19
CA HIS A 88 0.60 3.55 18.39
C HIS A 88 -0.55 3.03 19.26
N GLY A 89 -0.33 1.92 20.00
CA GLY A 89 -1.25 1.45 21.02
C GLY A 89 -2.37 0.52 20.52
N SER A 90 -2.32 0.05 19.27
CA SER A 90 -3.36 -0.82 18.73
C SER A 90 -3.45 -2.18 19.45
N ASN A 91 -4.67 -2.69 19.61
CA ASN A 91 -4.95 -4.00 20.20
C ASN A 91 -4.54 -5.18 19.28
N ASN A 92 -4.73 -6.44 19.70
CA ASN A 92 -4.34 -7.63 18.92
C ASN A 92 -5.38 -8.10 17.88
N ASN A 93 -6.49 -7.40 17.75
CA ASN A 93 -7.42 -7.57 16.63
C ASN A 93 -6.91 -6.73 15.45
N ILE A 94 -6.37 -7.39 14.44
CA ILE A 94 -5.63 -6.75 13.35
C ILE A 94 -6.20 -7.20 12.03
N LEU A 95 -6.42 -6.23 11.15
CA LEU A 95 -6.68 -6.45 9.74
C LEU A 95 -5.39 -6.15 8.98
N THR A 96 -4.88 -7.13 8.24
CA THR A 96 -3.67 -7.03 7.44
C THR A 96 -4.04 -7.08 5.96
N PHE A 97 -3.64 -6.06 5.22
CA PHE A 97 -3.71 -6.00 3.77
C PHE A 97 -2.35 -6.38 3.20
N TRP A 98 -2.38 -7.22 2.17
CA TRP A 98 -1.26 -7.51 1.29
C TRP A 98 -1.66 -7.08 -0.10
N ALA A 99 -1.02 -6.01 -0.58
CA ALA A 99 -1.19 -5.44 -1.91
C ALA A 99 0.08 -5.63 -2.75
N TYR A 100 -0.04 -5.43 -4.06
CA TYR A 100 1.06 -5.51 -5.02
C TYR A 100 0.82 -4.52 -6.16
N ASP A 101 1.85 -4.21 -6.94
CA ASP A 101 1.70 -3.43 -8.18
C ASP A 101 0.96 -4.26 -9.24
N ASP A 102 -0.27 -3.88 -9.60
CA ASP A 102 -1.12 -4.69 -10.49
C ASP A 102 -0.49 -4.92 -11.87
N LEU A 103 0.34 -3.97 -12.34
CA LEU A 103 1.01 -4.06 -13.63
C LEU A 103 2.00 -5.23 -13.70
N THR A 104 2.48 -5.73 -12.57
CA THR A 104 3.46 -6.82 -12.52
C THR A 104 2.81 -8.20 -12.50
N SER A 105 1.47 -8.29 -12.43
CA SER A 105 0.76 -9.56 -12.60
C SER A 105 0.87 -10.07 -14.04
N SER A 106 0.85 -11.39 -14.22
CA SER A 106 0.62 -12.01 -15.54
C SER A 106 -0.66 -11.50 -16.20
N PHE A 107 -1.70 -11.23 -15.39
CA PHE A 107 -3.00 -10.77 -15.86
C PHE A 107 -3.46 -9.56 -15.03
N PRO A 108 -2.92 -8.36 -15.33
CA PRO A 108 -3.31 -7.13 -14.65
C PRO A 108 -4.80 -6.90 -14.76
N THR A 109 -5.37 -6.27 -13.74
CA THR A 109 -6.82 -6.02 -13.62
C THR A 109 -7.16 -4.54 -13.55
N LEU A 110 -6.15 -3.66 -13.59
CA LEU A 110 -6.28 -2.22 -13.62
C LEU A 110 -5.90 -1.66 -15.00
N GLU A 111 -6.55 -0.55 -15.37
CA GLU A 111 -6.34 0.12 -16.65
C GLU A 111 -4.95 0.76 -16.74
N ASN A 112 -4.37 1.12 -15.60
CA ASN A 112 -3.10 1.83 -15.54
C ASN A 112 -1.96 0.95 -16.10
N LYS A 113 -1.29 1.43 -17.14
CA LYS A 113 -0.12 0.80 -17.76
C LYS A 113 1.19 1.52 -17.48
N GLU A 114 1.16 2.59 -16.68
CA GLU A 114 2.37 3.29 -16.26
C GLU A 114 3.07 2.52 -15.15
N PRO A 115 4.39 2.31 -15.22
CA PRO A 115 5.12 1.64 -14.15
C PRO A 115 5.05 2.44 -12.86
N LEU A 116 5.19 1.76 -11.72
CA LEU A 116 5.22 2.41 -10.42
C LEU A 116 6.55 3.18 -10.23
N ILE A 117 6.43 4.47 -9.91
CA ILE A 117 7.56 5.40 -9.74
C ILE A 117 7.75 5.70 -8.26
N ILE A 118 8.86 5.23 -7.69
CA ILE A 118 9.17 5.38 -6.27
C ILE A 118 10.35 6.34 -6.12
N VAL A 119 10.20 7.39 -5.30
CA VAL A 119 11.35 8.16 -4.83
C VAL A 119 12.01 7.39 -3.67
N ASP A 120 13.30 7.10 -3.80
CA ASP A 120 14.07 6.42 -2.75
C ASP A 120 14.51 7.42 -1.66
N GLY A 121 13.58 7.70 -0.75
CA GLY A 121 13.80 8.59 0.39
C GLY A 121 14.76 8.09 1.44
N ILE A 122 15.14 6.81 1.41
CA ILE A 122 16.16 6.27 2.32
C ILE A 122 17.52 6.91 2.04
N GLN A 123 17.84 7.19 0.77
CA GLN A 123 19.15 7.74 0.39
C GLN A 123 19.42 9.14 0.95
N PHE A 124 18.36 9.89 1.26
CA PHE A 124 18.44 11.24 1.79
C PHE A 124 17.79 11.38 3.16
N GLY A 125 17.47 10.26 3.83
CA GLY A 125 17.00 10.24 5.22
C GLY A 125 15.61 10.83 5.42
N PHE A 126 14.67 10.59 4.50
CA PHE A 126 13.31 11.12 4.59
C PHE A 126 12.60 10.75 5.90
N GLU A 127 12.96 9.63 6.52
CA GLU A 127 12.45 9.22 7.83
C GLU A 127 12.69 10.26 8.94
N TYR A 128 13.75 11.07 8.84
CA TYR A 128 14.03 12.12 9.82
C TYR A 128 13.06 13.30 9.70
N ILE A 129 12.58 13.60 8.50
CA ILE A 129 11.50 14.58 8.28
C ILE A 129 10.22 14.08 8.93
N LEU A 130 9.86 12.81 8.68
CA LEU A 130 8.68 12.19 9.30
C LEU A 130 8.79 12.16 10.83
N GLU A 131 9.99 11.91 11.37
CA GLU A 131 10.22 11.94 12.82
C GLU A 131 10.06 13.34 13.41
N LYS A 132 10.52 14.39 12.72
CA LYS A 132 10.26 15.79 13.12
C LYS A 132 8.76 16.05 13.21
N CYS A 133 7.99 15.62 12.20
CA CYS A 133 6.53 15.71 12.21
C CYS A 133 5.89 14.97 13.40
N ASP A 134 6.30 13.72 13.65
CA ASP A 134 5.80 12.91 14.77
C ASP A 134 6.05 13.58 16.12
N LYS A 135 7.17 14.30 16.26
CA LYS A 135 7.58 14.99 17.49
C LYS A 135 7.15 16.46 17.56
N ASN A 136 6.41 16.96 16.58
CA ASN A 136 6.07 18.39 16.42
C ASN A 136 7.30 19.32 16.43
N ILE A 137 8.41 18.86 15.86
CA ILE A 137 9.63 19.66 15.66
C ILE A 137 9.47 20.43 14.35
N PRO A 138 9.77 21.75 14.31
CA PRO A 138 9.74 22.52 13.08
C PRO A 138 10.67 21.94 11.99
N LEU A 139 10.20 21.99 10.74
CA LEU A 139 11.00 21.63 9.58
C LEU A 139 12.01 22.75 9.28
N SER A 140 13.20 22.38 8.80
CA SER A 140 14.20 23.33 8.31
C SER A 140 13.92 23.74 6.86
N ASP A 141 14.59 24.79 6.38
CA ASP A 141 14.47 25.23 4.99
C ASP A 141 14.90 24.12 4.01
N GLU A 142 15.90 23.31 4.37
CA GLU A 142 16.31 22.16 3.56
C GLU A 142 15.23 21.07 3.48
N ASP A 143 14.52 20.81 4.59
CA ASP A 143 13.41 19.84 4.59
C ASP A 143 12.31 20.32 3.62
N ILE A 144 11.97 21.61 3.65
CA ILE A 144 10.94 22.22 2.81
C ILE A 144 11.35 22.13 1.33
N VAL A 145 12.59 22.50 1.00
CA VAL A 145 13.10 22.40 -0.37
C VAL A 145 13.05 20.97 -0.89
N LEU A 146 13.39 19.98 -0.07
CA LEU A 146 13.32 18.57 -0.44
C LEU A 146 11.87 18.12 -0.69
N ILE A 147 10.93 18.52 0.17
CA ILE A 147 9.50 18.22 0.01
C ILE A 147 8.98 18.82 -1.30
N ASP A 148 9.36 20.06 -1.62
CA ASP A 148 8.98 20.73 -2.87
C ASP A 148 9.55 20.02 -4.09
N GLN A 149 10.81 19.56 -4.03
CA GLN A 149 11.41 18.75 -5.09
C GLN A 149 10.65 17.45 -5.31
N ILE A 150 10.31 16.73 -4.23
CA ILE A 150 9.52 15.49 -4.30
C ILE A 150 8.14 15.76 -4.93
N ASN A 151 7.47 16.85 -4.54
CA ASN A 151 6.18 17.24 -5.12
C ASN A 151 6.28 17.53 -6.62
N ASN A 152 7.37 18.17 -7.06
CA ASN A 152 7.59 18.50 -8.47
C ASN A 152 7.80 17.26 -9.35
N GLU A 153 8.46 16.21 -8.82
CA GLU A 153 8.62 14.94 -9.53
C GLU A 153 7.31 14.16 -9.70
N LYS A 154 6.28 14.46 -8.88
CA LYS A 154 4.97 13.78 -8.87
C LYS A 154 5.09 12.24 -8.85
N PRO A 155 5.85 11.66 -7.89
CA PRO A 155 6.03 10.22 -7.83
C PRO A 155 4.74 9.51 -7.40
N ASP A 156 4.72 8.19 -7.57
CA ASP A 156 3.62 7.36 -7.10
C ASP A 156 3.73 7.08 -5.60
N CYS A 157 4.95 6.90 -5.09
CA CYS A 157 5.23 6.80 -3.66
C CYS A 157 6.66 7.22 -3.29
N ILE A 158 6.90 7.35 -1.98
CA ILE A 158 8.22 7.60 -1.39
C ILE A 158 8.57 6.41 -0.50
N ALA A 159 9.71 5.78 -0.73
CA ALA A 159 10.29 4.80 0.18
C ALA A 159 11.05 5.50 1.30
N TYR A 160 10.95 5.01 2.53
CA TYR A 160 11.67 5.55 3.68
C TYR A 160 11.95 4.47 4.71
N LYS A 161 12.92 4.71 5.59
CA LYS A 161 13.30 3.72 6.59
C LYS A 161 12.30 3.71 7.76
N SER A 162 11.83 2.53 8.17
CA SER A 162 11.09 2.37 9.41
C SER A 162 12.00 2.66 10.59
N MET A 163 11.59 3.60 11.45
CA MET A 163 12.26 3.89 12.71
C MET A 163 12.03 2.80 13.77
N VAL A 164 11.15 1.82 13.50
CA VAL A 164 10.82 0.73 14.42
C VAL A 164 11.64 -0.52 14.13
N THR A 165 11.74 -0.91 12.86
CA THR A 165 12.43 -2.16 12.45
C THR A 165 13.68 -1.92 11.64
N GLY A 166 13.87 -0.73 11.08
CA GLY A 166 14.92 -0.43 10.11
C GLY A 166 14.66 -0.95 8.69
N THR A 167 13.49 -1.59 8.44
CA THR A 167 13.09 -2.05 7.09
C THR A 167 12.46 -0.91 6.28
N THR A 168 11.96 -1.19 5.08
CA THR A 168 11.40 -0.17 4.19
C THR A 168 9.91 0.03 4.44
N ASN A 169 9.52 1.29 4.57
CA ASN A 169 8.13 1.75 4.51
C ASN A 169 7.90 2.57 3.23
N PHE A 170 6.64 2.70 2.85
CA PHE A 170 6.20 3.42 1.66
C PHE A 170 5.07 4.38 1.99
N LEU A 171 5.22 5.63 1.56
CA LEU A 171 4.17 6.64 1.58
C LEU A 171 3.63 6.77 0.16
N PHE A 172 2.45 6.23 -0.08
CA PHE A 172 1.77 6.29 -1.38
C PHE A 172 0.93 7.54 -1.49
N PHE A 173 1.05 8.19 -2.65
CA PHE A 173 0.11 9.22 -3.11
C PHE A 173 -1.09 8.57 -3.80
N GLU A 174 -2.19 9.33 -3.96
CA GLU A 174 -3.41 8.83 -4.62
C GLU A 174 -3.13 8.21 -6.00
N LYS A 175 -2.23 8.82 -6.79
CA LYS A 175 -1.83 8.30 -8.10
C LYS A 175 -1.25 6.89 -7.98
N GLY A 176 -0.25 6.71 -7.12
CA GLY A 176 0.42 5.43 -6.92
C GLY A 176 -0.47 4.38 -6.27
N PHE A 177 -1.27 4.79 -5.29
CA PHE A 177 -2.21 3.88 -4.62
C PHE A 177 -3.19 3.23 -5.60
N LYS A 178 -3.63 3.98 -6.63
CA LYS A 178 -4.51 3.49 -7.69
C LYS A 178 -3.85 2.50 -8.66
N LYS A 179 -2.54 2.26 -8.54
CA LYS A 179 -1.82 1.20 -9.27
C LYS A 179 -1.79 -0.12 -8.49
N LEU A 180 -2.19 -0.11 -7.22
CA LEU A 180 -2.12 -1.29 -6.36
C LEU A 180 -3.38 -2.17 -6.48
N ALA A 181 -3.17 -3.49 -6.50
CA ALA A 181 -4.21 -4.49 -6.35
C ALA A 181 -4.01 -5.28 -5.03
N ILE A 182 -5.08 -5.86 -4.50
CA ILE A 182 -5.04 -6.72 -3.32
C ILE A 182 -4.71 -8.15 -3.73
N ARG A 183 -3.72 -8.73 -3.05
CA ARG A 183 -3.44 -10.16 -3.05
C ARG A 183 -4.25 -10.86 -1.97
N GLU A 184 -4.17 -10.37 -0.73
CA GLU A 184 -4.83 -10.99 0.41
C GLU A 184 -5.25 -9.95 1.46
N VAL A 185 -6.39 -10.18 2.10
CA VAL A 185 -6.74 -9.51 3.35
C VAL A 185 -6.93 -10.55 4.45
N THR A 186 -6.20 -10.41 5.54
CA THR A 186 -6.27 -11.30 6.70
C THR A 186 -6.89 -10.58 7.88
N LEU A 187 -7.89 -11.17 8.52
CA LEU A 187 -8.39 -10.74 9.82
C LEU A 187 -7.91 -11.71 10.91
N ARG A 188 -7.24 -11.17 11.93
CA ARG A 188 -6.87 -11.89 13.15
C ARG A 188 -7.56 -11.26 14.35
N MET A 189 -8.34 -12.03 15.10
CA MET A 189 -9.01 -11.61 16.32
C MET A 189 -8.21 -12.05 17.56
N GLY A 190 -7.04 -11.44 17.77
CA GLY A 190 -6.08 -11.85 18.79
C GLY A 190 -6.49 -11.61 20.25
N GLU A 191 -7.52 -10.80 20.50
CA GLU A 191 -8.06 -10.59 21.85
C GLU A 191 -9.07 -11.67 22.28
N LEU A 192 -9.61 -12.43 21.32
CA LEU A 192 -10.56 -13.51 21.62
C LEU A 192 -9.81 -14.76 22.08
N LYS A 193 -10.34 -15.48 23.08
CA LYS A 193 -9.76 -16.75 23.56
C LYS A 193 -9.52 -17.78 22.43
N GLY A 194 -10.35 -17.76 21.38
CA GLY A 194 -10.21 -18.63 20.21
C GLY A 194 -9.19 -18.16 19.17
N ASN A 195 -8.64 -16.95 19.29
CA ASN A 195 -7.68 -16.34 18.34
C ASN A 195 -8.10 -16.53 16.87
N ASN A 196 -9.39 -16.32 16.60
CA ASN A 196 -9.99 -16.61 15.30
C ASN A 196 -9.28 -15.83 14.20
N LYS A 197 -8.91 -16.53 13.12
CA LYS A 197 -8.20 -15.96 11.98
C LYS A 197 -8.83 -16.46 10.69
N ASN A 198 -8.96 -15.58 9.71
CA ASN A 198 -9.32 -15.98 8.35
C ASN A 198 -8.75 -15.00 7.32
N SER A 199 -8.71 -15.44 6.07
CA SER A 199 -8.09 -14.69 4.96
C SER A 199 -8.96 -14.74 3.70
N ILE A 200 -9.09 -13.59 3.04
CA ILE A 200 -9.74 -13.44 1.74
C ILE A 200 -8.64 -13.24 0.70
N ILE A 201 -8.52 -14.17 -0.25
CA ILE A 201 -7.45 -14.19 -1.26
C ILE A 201 -7.99 -13.60 -2.58
N CYS A 202 -7.56 -12.41 -2.95
CA CYS A 202 -7.98 -11.72 -4.17
C CYS A 202 -7.02 -11.93 -5.35
N ALA A 203 -5.79 -12.38 -5.09
CA ALA A 203 -4.87 -12.89 -6.11
C ALA A 203 -4.09 -14.09 -5.55
N GLY A 204 -4.02 -15.17 -6.34
CA GLY A 204 -3.30 -16.40 -5.98
C GLY A 204 -1.93 -16.47 -6.64
N THR A 205 -1.27 -17.63 -6.48
CA THR A 205 -0.04 -18.03 -7.19
C THR A 205 1.15 -17.06 -7.04
N SER A 206 2.29 -17.35 -7.66
CA SER A 206 3.46 -16.45 -7.63
C SER A 206 3.25 -15.21 -8.51
N ASP A 207 2.45 -15.33 -9.56
CA ASP A 207 2.22 -14.33 -10.61
C ASP A 207 0.93 -13.49 -10.41
N TYR A 208 0.37 -13.55 -9.20
CA TYR A 208 -0.80 -12.78 -8.79
C TYR A 208 -2.07 -13.05 -9.63
N LEU A 209 -2.35 -14.31 -9.97
CA LEU A 209 -3.54 -14.67 -10.73
C LEU A 209 -4.83 -14.17 -10.03
N PRO A 210 -5.64 -13.28 -10.64
CA PRO A 210 -6.69 -12.56 -9.93
C PRO A 210 -7.98 -13.36 -9.73
N ASN A 211 -8.47 -13.36 -8.48
CA ASN A 211 -9.76 -13.85 -8.01
C ASN A 211 -10.73 -12.68 -7.79
N LEU A 212 -11.17 -12.03 -8.88
CA LEU A 212 -11.92 -10.77 -8.84
C LEU A 212 -13.17 -10.80 -7.94
N LYS A 213 -13.90 -11.93 -7.89
CA LYS A 213 -15.09 -12.05 -7.05
C LYS A 213 -14.79 -11.84 -5.56
N ASN A 214 -13.57 -12.16 -5.12
CA ASN A 214 -13.20 -12.11 -3.71
C ASN A 214 -13.04 -10.68 -3.18
N TYR A 215 -12.92 -9.68 -4.05
CA TYR A 215 -13.02 -8.26 -3.64
C TYR A 215 -14.40 -7.93 -3.03
N GLY A 216 -15.45 -8.66 -3.42
CA GLY A 216 -16.80 -8.55 -2.85
C GLY A 216 -17.01 -9.35 -1.56
N GLN A 217 -16.03 -10.15 -1.14
CA GLN A 217 -16.10 -10.85 0.14
C GLN A 217 -15.85 -9.89 1.31
N TYR A 218 -16.41 -10.22 2.47
CA TYR A 218 -16.27 -9.45 3.69
C TYR A 218 -16.14 -10.36 4.90
N PHE A 219 -15.55 -9.82 5.97
CA PHE A 219 -15.56 -10.48 7.26
C PHE A 219 -16.87 -10.20 7.99
N SER A 220 -17.40 -11.24 8.62
CA SER A 220 -18.49 -11.21 9.58
C SER A 220 -17.96 -11.68 10.95
N PRO A 221 -18.75 -11.55 12.04
CA PRO A 221 -18.25 -11.82 13.40
C PRO A 221 -17.48 -13.13 13.52
N ILE A 222 -16.40 -13.09 14.31
CA ILE A 222 -15.51 -14.24 14.54
C ILE A 222 -14.70 -14.59 13.27
N ALA A 223 -14.34 -13.57 12.48
CA ALA A 223 -13.56 -13.70 11.23
C ALA A 223 -14.17 -14.66 10.18
N ARG A 224 -15.49 -14.88 10.20
CA ARG A 224 -16.16 -15.69 9.17
C ARG A 224 -16.24 -14.90 7.86
N ILE A 225 -15.98 -15.55 6.74
CA ILE A 225 -16.07 -14.90 5.43
C ILE A 225 -17.48 -15.08 4.87
N LYS A 226 -18.01 -14.01 4.27
CA LYS A 226 -19.26 -13.99 3.50
C LYS A 226 -19.04 -13.22 2.20
N MET A 227 -19.98 -13.35 1.26
CA MET A 227 -19.97 -12.64 -0.01
C MET A 227 -21.06 -11.58 -0.05
N ASN A 228 -20.76 -10.41 -0.59
CA ASN A 228 -21.76 -9.43 -1.01
C ASN A 228 -22.00 -9.58 -2.51
N GLU A 229 -23.06 -10.29 -2.89
CA GLU A 229 -23.36 -10.57 -4.31
C GLU A 229 -23.55 -9.30 -5.15
N LYS A 230 -23.99 -8.18 -4.55
CA LYS A 230 -24.12 -6.90 -5.26
C LYS A 230 -22.79 -6.37 -5.80
N TYR A 231 -21.65 -6.83 -5.26
CA TYR A 231 -20.34 -6.47 -5.78
C TYR A 231 -20.15 -6.95 -7.23
N LEU A 232 -20.75 -8.09 -7.61
CA LEU A 232 -20.65 -8.63 -8.97
C LEU A 232 -21.35 -7.76 -10.03
N ASP A 233 -22.23 -6.85 -9.58
CA ASP A 233 -22.90 -5.87 -10.43
C ASP A 233 -22.20 -4.50 -10.42
N SER A 234 -21.12 -4.34 -9.65
CA SER A 234 -20.42 -3.07 -9.51
C SER A 234 -19.61 -2.71 -10.77
N SER A 235 -19.39 -1.41 -10.97
CA SER A 235 -18.52 -0.90 -12.04
C SER A 235 -17.08 -1.39 -11.88
N GLU A 236 -16.58 -1.48 -10.65
CA GLU A 236 -15.23 -1.99 -10.39
C GLU A 236 -15.09 -3.44 -10.85
N TYR A 237 -16.02 -4.32 -10.47
CA TYR A 237 -15.95 -5.73 -10.87
C TYR A 237 -15.97 -5.90 -12.38
N ARG A 238 -16.88 -5.18 -13.07
CA ARG A 238 -17.01 -5.23 -14.53
C ARG A 238 -15.76 -4.72 -15.24
N SER A 239 -15.23 -3.58 -14.83
CA SER A 239 -13.99 -3.01 -15.38
C SER A 239 -12.81 -3.96 -15.20
N ARG A 240 -12.59 -4.48 -13.97
CA ARG A 240 -11.51 -5.45 -13.71
C ARG A 240 -11.66 -6.72 -14.53
N LEU A 241 -12.89 -7.20 -14.74
CA LEU A 241 -13.17 -8.39 -15.53
C LEU A 241 -12.84 -8.18 -17.00
N GLU A 242 -13.28 -7.08 -17.59
CA GLU A 242 -12.99 -6.72 -18.98
C GLU A 242 -11.49 -6.61 -19.25
N ILE A 243 -10.75 -5.93 -18.35
CA ILE A 243 -9.29 -5.78 -18.47
C ILE A 243 -8.59 -7.14 -18.34
N LYS A 244 -9.04 -7.97 -17.40
CA LYS A 244 -8.52 -9.33 -17.23
C LYS A 244 -8.74 -10.15 -18.51
N GLU A 245 -9.96 -10.18 -19.05
CA GLU A 245 -10.30 -10.93 -20.26
C GLU A 245 -9.45 -10.48 -21.47
N TYR A 246 -9.29 -9.16 -21.66
CA TYR A 246 -8.41 -8.61 -22.68
C TYR A 246 -6.95 -9.07 -22.51
N SER A 247 -6.45 -9.11 -21.27
CA SER A 247 -5.09 -9.58 -20.96
C SER A 247 -4.93 -11.08 -21.29
N PHE A 248 -5.93 -11.90 -20.95
CA PHE A 248 -5.95 -13.33 -21.28
C PHE A 248 -5.92 -13.59 -22.77
N ASP A 249 -6.69 -12.83 -23.55
CA ASP A 249 -6.75 -13.03 -25.00
C ASP A 249 -5.48 -12.54 -25.70
N SER A 250 -4.87 -11.46 -25.21
CA SER A 250 -3.56 -10.98 -25.68
C SER A 250 -2.43 -12.00 -25.44
N PHE A 251 -2.58 -12.89 -24.46
CA PHE A 251 -1.59 -13.94 -24.15
C PHE A 251 -1.73 -15.19 -25.04
N LYS A 252 -2.89 -15.39 -25.69
CA LYS A 252 -3.14 -16.56 -26.56
C LYS A 252 -2.65 -16.37 -28.00
N THR A 253 -2.40 -15.13 -28.40
CA THR A 253 -1.87 -14.73 -29.72
C THR A 253 -0.36 -14.67 -29.72
#